data_AF-A0A4Z2BM65-F1
#
_entry.id   AF-A0A4Z2BM65-F1
#
_cell.length_a   1.000
_cell.length_b   1.000
_cell.length_c   1.000
_cell.angle_alpha   90.00
_cell.angle_beta   90.00
_cell.angle_gamma   90.00
#
_symmetry.space_group_name_H-M   'P 1'
#
loop_
_entity.id
_entity.type
_entity.pdbx_description
1 polymer ?
#
loop_
_entity_poly.entity_id
_entity_poly.type
_entity_poly.pdbx_seq_one_letter_code
_entity_poly.pdbx_strand_id
1 'polypeptide(L)'
;MKRFRTFVSLSLEEKRFCQDCELLLLPGEHEDHSSHASRTVTTAELRRPSVLLRPLDNKKSNAQFLFTDRSSHFLLETLAALGYRKLLCVGTPRLQELIKLRNLEHPSDPIRGLLLDMDFRYAQFYSQEEFSHYNMFNHHFFDGQAPRALLQTFLTESGGGKAVMVADPPFGGLVKPLANSFSLISRMWRKAQNSDNGIPDMPMIWIFPYFFEPRILECLPCLTMLDYQVDYDNHPLYKHGKTGRKHSPVRIFTNISPTDFVLPEEEGYRFCSVCQRFVWILNKHCDKCNICPSKDGREWKHCSACRKCVKPSWRHCRACGRCALPDHPCGAAEGRRGCFSCGSLEHKHRACPHKDSPRLHSDAKRSVGNISRPPSLKPQTKAKSGAAHTVQKRKKR
;
A
#
# COMPACT_ATOMS: atom_id res chain seq x y z
N MET A 1 8.92 -19.78 -19.90
CA MET A 1 8.40 -19.33 -21.23
C MET A 1 7.69 -20.44 -22.02
N LYS A 2 8.31 -21.61 -22.29
CA LYS A 2 7.65 -22.69 -23.05
C LYS A 2 6.30 -23.12 -22.45
N ARG A 3 6.25 -23.33 -21.12
CA ARG A 3 5.05 -23.76 -20.40
C ARG A 3 3.82 -22.87 -20.59
N PHE A 4 3.94 -21.56 -20.35
CA PHE A 4 2.79 -20.65 -20.48
C PHE A 4 2.28 -20.57 -21.92
N ARG A 5 3.19 -20.53 -22.91
CA ARG A 5 2.80 -20.55 -24.33
C ARG A 5 2.05 -21.82 -24.69
N THR A 6 2.55 -22.98 -24.25
CA THR A 6 1.86 -24.27 -24.40
C THR A 6 0.48 -24.22 -23.75
N PHE A 7 0.37 -23.72 -22.52
CA PHE A 7 -0.90 -23.62 -21.81
C PHE A 7 -1.91 -22.72 -22.55
N VAL A 8 -1.48 -21.55 -23.05
CA VAL A 8 -2.34 -20.62 -23.80
C VAL A 8 -2.85 -21.25 -25.11
N SER A 9 -2.08 -22.13 -25.75
CA SER A 9 -2.49 -22.84 -26.97
C SER A 9 -3.47 -24.00 -26.75
N LEU A 10 -3.71 -24.43 -25.51
CA LEU A 10 -4.64 -25.52 -25.21
C LEU A 10 -6.10 -25.14 -25.50
N SER A 11 -6.94 -26.16 -25.68
CA SER A 11 -8.40 -25.98 -25.71
C SER A 11 -8.93 -25.50 -24.35
N LEU A 12 -10.15 -24.94 -24.32
CA LEU A 12 -10.71 -24.41 -23.08
C LEU A 12 -10.89 -25.48 -22.00
N GLU A 13 -11.25 -26.71 -22.39
CA GLU A 13 -11.47 -27.84 -21.48
C GLU A 13 -10.18 -28.31 -20.80
N GLU A 14 -9.06 -28.17 -21.51
CA GLU A 14 -7.73 -28.54 -21.02
C GLU A 14 -7.05 -27.44 -20.19
N LYS A 15 -7.52 -26.19 -20.27
CA LYS A 15 -6.97 -25.06 -19.50
C LYS A 15 -7.42 -25.10 -18.04
N ARG A 16 -6.78 -25.95 -17.23
CA ARG A 16 -7.11 -26.08 -15.81
C ARG A 16 -6.18 -25.26 -14.92
N PHE A 17 -6.74 -24.67 -13.87
CA PHE A 17 -6.01 -24.03 -12.77
C PHE A 17 -6.36 -24.70 -11.46
N CYS A 18 -5.34 -25.18 -10.77
CA CYS A 18 -5.44 -25.72 -9.42
C CYS A 18 -5.52 -24.57 -8.42
N GLN A 19 -6.64 -24.45 -7.73
CA GLN A 19 -6.87 -23.41 -6.72
C GLN A 19 -6.08 -23.69 -5.44
N ASP A 20 -5.86 -24.96 -5.10
CA ASP A 20 -5.12 -25.35 -3.90
C ASP A 20 -3.64 -25.06 -4.02
N CYS A 21 -3.07 -25.33 -5.21
CA CYS A 21 -1.65 -25.09 -5.49
C CYS A 21 -1.37 -23.71 -6.08
N GLU A 22 -2.40 -23.00 -6.56
CA GLU A 22 -2.28 -21.72 -7.29
C GLU A 22 -1.45 -21.88 -8.59
N LEU A 23 -1.68 -22.97 -9.33
CA LEU A 23 -0.91 -23.36 -10.51
C LEU A 23 -1.77 -23.58 -11.76
N LEU A 24 -1.31 -23.08 -12.89
CA LEU A 24 -1.77 -23.49 -14.22
C LEU A 24 -1.26 -24.91 -14.50
N LEU A 25 -2.17 -25.82 -14.88
CA LEU A 25 -1.86 -27.23 -15.12
C LEU A 25 -1.81 -27.55 -16.61
N LEU A 26 -0.76 -28.21 -17.07
CA LEU A 26 -0.76 -28.86 -18.38
C LEU A 26 -1.52 -30.20 -18.30
N PRO A 27 -2.01 -30.76 -19.43
CA PRO A 27 -2.80 -31.97 -19.43
C PRO A 27 -2.17 -33.16 -18.69
N GLY A 28 -0.84 -33.30 -18.79
CA GLY A 28 -0.10 -34.38 -18.12
C GLY A 28 -0.03 -34.27 -16.59
N GLU A 29 -0.43 -33.14 -16.00
CA GLU A 29 -0.38 -32.89 -14.54
C GLU A 29 -1.77 -32.95 -13.91
N HIS A 30 -2.82 -33.22 -14.70
CA HIS A 30 -4.19 -33.27 -14.19
C HIS A 30 -4.39 -34.39 -13.17
N GLU A 31 -3.76 -35.55 -13.39
CA GLU A 31 -3.87 -36.71 -12.49
C GLU A 31 -3.24 -36.44 -11.13
N ASP A 32 -2.05 -35.80 -11.10
CA ASP A 32 -1.35 -35.40 -9.88
C ASP A 32 -2.15 -34.39 -9.04
N HIS A 33 -3.11 -33.70 -9.67
CA HIS A 33 -4.00 -32.71 -9.06
C HIS A 33 -5.46 -33.18 -8.99
N SER A 34 -5.73 -34.48 -9.19
CA SER A 34 -7.10 -35.03 -9.22
C SER A 34 -7.86 -34.85 -7.89
N SER A 35 -7.14 -34.83 -6.76
CA SER A 35 -7.70 -34.59 -5.42
C SER A 35 -7.82 -33.10 -5.05
N HIS A 36 -7.28 -32.19 -5.88
CA HIS A 36 -7.29 -30.76 -5.62
C HIS A 36 -8.48 -30.06 -6.28
N ALA A 37 -8.93 -28.96 -5.67
CA ALA A 37 -9.91 -28.07 -6.28
C ALA A 37 -9.30 -27.41 -7.54
N SER A 38 -9.84 -27.76 -8.71
CA SER A 38 -9.37 -27.25 -10.00
C SER A 38 -10.54 -26.78 -10.86
N ARG A 39 -10.33 -25.72 -11.64
CA ARG A 39 -11.35 -25.17 -12.55
C ARG A 39 -10.78 -24.84 -13.93
N THR A 40 -11.65 -24.76 -14.93
CA THR A 40 -11.26 -24.22 -16.24
C THR A 40 -10.99 -22.72 -16.15
N VAL A 41 -10.09 -22.24 -17.01
CA VAL A 41 -9.67 -20.83 -17.06
C VAL A 41 -9.73 -20.30 -18.48
N THR A 42 -10.36 -19.14 -18.61
CA THR A 42 -10.50 -18.42 -19.88
C THR A 42 -9.24 -17.61 -20.21
N THR A 43 -9.06 -17.29 -21.49
CA THR A 43 -7.99 -16.37 -21.92
C THR A 43 -8.08 -14.99 -21.26
N ALA A 44 -9.31 -14.52 -20.97
CA ALA A 44 -9.52 -13.24 -20.29
C ALA A 44 -8.97 -13.27 -18.85
N GLU A 45 -9.20 -14.35 -18.12
CA GLU A 45 -8.67 -14.52 -16.76
C GLU A 45 -7.14 -14.69 -16.73
N LEU A 46 -6.56 -15.37 -17.73
CA LEU A 46 -5.09 -15.47 -17.85
C LEU A 46 -4.41 -14.11 -18.05
N ARG A 47 -5.14 -13.12 -18.59
CA ARG A 47 -4.65 -11.74 -18.73
C ARG A 47 -4.78 -10.93 -17.44
N ARG A 48 -5.51 -11.42 -16.44
CA ARG A 48 -5.68 -10.80 -15.13
C ARG A 48 -5.34 -11.77 -13.99
N PRO A 49 -4.07 -12.19 -13.82
CA PRO A 49 -3.73 -13.20 -12.81
C PRO A 49 -4.17 -12.83 -11.38
N SER A 50 -4.31 -11.56 -11.04
CA SER A 50 -4.83 -11.09 -9.74
C SER A 50 -6.30 -11.47 -9.45
N VAL A 51 -7.06 -11.92 -10.45
CA VAL A 51 -8.42 -12.49 -10.27
C VAL A 51 -8.39 -14.01 -10.09
N LEU A 52 -7.30 -14.66 -10.50
CA LEU A 52 -7.07 -16.10 -10.35
C LEU A 52 -6.40 -16.40 -9.00
N LEU A 53 -5.32 -15.67 -8.73
CA LEU A 53 -4.48 -15.85 -7.56
C LEU A 53 -5.15 -15.28 -6.33
N ARG A 54 -5.29 -16.08 -5.27
CA ARG A 54 -5.74 -15.54 -3.98
C ARG A 54 -4.69 -14.56 -3.45
N PRO A 55 -5.09 -13.35 -3.00
CA PRO A 55 -4.14 -12.37 -2.47
C PRO A 55 -3.42 -12.88 -1.23
N LEU A 56 -2.09 -12.72 -1.17
CA LEU A 56 -1.30 -12.99 0.05
C LEU A 56 -1.39 -11.78 1.00
N ASP A 57 -2.54 -11.60 1.63
CA ASP A 57 -2.92 -10.41 2.40
C ASP A 57 -2.34 -10.34 3.83
N ASN A 58 -1.56 -11.35 4.22
CA ASN A 58 -0.91 -11.37 5.54
C ASN A 58 0.02 -10.17 5.70
N LYS A 59 -0.39 -9.26 6.59
CA LYS A 59 0.28 -7.97 6.87
C LYS A 59 1.73 -8.10 7.35
N LYS A 60 2.13 -9.26 7.86
CA LYS A 60 3.49 -9.51 8.38
C LYS A 60 4.46 -10.04 7.34
N SER A 61 3.96 -10.54 6.20
CA SER A 61 4.79 -11.09 5.13
C SER A 61 4.60 -10.29 3.84
N ASN A 62 3.65 -10.69 2.99
CA ASN A 62 3.49 -10.21 1.63
C ASN A 62 2.67 -8.91 1.60
N ALA A 63 1.66 -8.82 2.48
CA ALA A 63 0.72 -7.70 2.57
C ALA A 63 0.23 -7.22 1.19
N GLN A 64 -0.14 -8.17 0.33
CA GLN A 64 -0.52 -7.91 -1.06
C GLN A 64 -1.89 -7.24 -1.08
N PHE A 65 -1.91 -5.93 -1.27
CA PHE A 65 -3.12 -5.16 -1.49
C PHE A 65 -3.24 -4.82 -2.97
N LEU A 66 -4.39 -5.10 -3.54
CA LEU A 66 -4.65 -4.95 -4.96
C LEU A 66 -5.47 -3.67 -5.20
N PHE A 67 -4.94 -2.78 -6.04
CA PHE A 67 -5.62 -1.56 -6.44
C PHE A 67 -7.01 -1.83 -7.01
N THR A 68 -7.98 -0.99 -6.69
CA THR A 68 -9.24 -0.94 -7.45
C THR A 68 -8.98 -0.68 -8.94
N ASP A 69 -9.88 -1.16 -9.81
CA ASP A 69 -9.81 -0.87 -11.26
C ASP A 69 -9.71 0.64 -11.52
N ARG A 70 -10.49 1.45 -10.79
CA ARG A 70 -10.44 2.92 -10.83
C ARG A 70 -9.03 3.46 -10.60
N SER A 71 -8.36 3.01 -9.53
CA SER A 71 -7.02 3.49 -9.18
C SER A 71 -5.96 3.03 -10.19
N SER A 72 -6.06 1.80 -10.69
CA SER A 72 -5.16 1.29 -11.74
C SER A 72 -5.32 2.03 -13.06
N HIS A 73 -6.55 2.27 -13.51
CA HIS A 73 -6.82 3.05 -14.73
C HIS A 73 -6.32 4.48 -14.63
N PHE A 74 -6.62 5.17 -13.52
CA PHE A 74 -6.10 6.52 -13.29
C PHE A 74 -4.57 6.57 -13.43
N LEU A 75 -3.86 5.64 -12.78
CA LEU A 75 -2.39 5.58 -12.85
C LEU A 75 -1.89 5.33 -14.27
N LEU A 76 -2.44 4.32 -14.96
CA LEU A 76 -1.99 3.96 -16.31
C LEU A 76 -2.24 5.09 -17.31
N GLU A 77 -3.47 5.60 -17.37
CA GLU A 77 -3.86 6.60 -18.37
C GLU A 77 -3.16 7.94 -18.12
N THR A 78 -2.98 8.34 -16.86
CA THR A 78 -2.21 9.55 -16.53
C THR A 78 -0.77 9.40 -17.00
N LEU A 79 -0.09 8.30 -16.68
CA LEU A 79 1.30 8.10 -17.07
C LEU A 79 1.46 7.98 -18.61
N ALA A 80 0.51 7.33 -19.27
CA ALA A 80 0.47 7.24 -20.73
C ALA A 80 0.33 8.63 -21.38
N ALA A 81 -0.58 9.48 -20.85
CA ALA A 81 -0.80 10.84 -21.31
C ALA A 81 0.42 11.75 -21.10
N LEU A 82 1.22 11.50 -20.05
CA LEU A 82 2.51 12.16 -19.81
C LEU A 82 3.65 11.65 -20.71
N GLY A 83 3.37 10.69 -21.59
CA GLY A 83 4.33 10.16 -22.56
C GLY A 83 5.23 9.05 -22.01
N TYR A 84 4.92 8.48 -20.85
CA TYR A 84 5.66 7.32 -20.35
C TYR A 84 5.27 6.06 -21.11
N ARG A 85 6.26 5.37 -21.66
CA ARG A 85 6.08 4.14 -22.44
C ARG A 85 6.78 2.93 -21.85
N LYS A 86 7.51 3.12 -20.75
CA LYS A 86 8.15 2.05 -19.98
C LYS A 86 7.76 2.19 -18.51
N LEU A 87 6.87 1.34 -18.03
CA LEU A 87 6.39 1.35 -16.66
C LEU A 87 7.05 0.20 -15.87
N LEU A 88 7.98 0.55 -14.98
CA LEU A 88 8.57 -0.40 -14.04
C LEU A 88 7.61 -0.57 -12.86
N CYS A 89 6.89 -1.69 -12.84
CA CYS A 89 5.89 -2.02 -11.83
C CYS A 89 6.56 -2.74 -10.66
N VAL A 90 6.72 -2.09 -9.50
CA VAL A 90 7.35 -2.68 -8.31
C VAL A 90 6.28 -3.01 -7.28
N GLY A 91 5.89 -4.28 -7.17
CA GLY A 91 4.80 -4.72 -6.29
C GLY A 91 3.41 -4.29 -6.76
N THR A 92 3.23 -4.05 -8.06
CA THR A 92 1.97 -3.50 -8.63
C THR A 92 1.37 -4.42 -9.70
N PRO A 93 1.00 -5.67 -9.38
CA PRO A 93 0.58 -6.67 -10.36
C PRO A 93 -0.63 -6.25 -11.20
N ARG A 94 -1.62 -5.56 -10.60
CA ARG A 94 -2.80 -5.06 -11.33
C ARG A 94 -2.47 -3.97 -12.35
N LEU A 95 -1.43 -3.19 -12.12
CA LEU A 95 -0.99 -2.21 -13.11
C LEU A 95 -0.33 -2.93 -14.30
N GLN A 96 0.49 -3.96 -14.06
CA GLN A 96 1.07 -4.80 -15.11
C GLN A 96 -0.01 -5.49 -15.96
N GLU A 97 -1.05 -6.02 -15.33
CA GLU A 97 -2.21 -6.61 -16.03
C GLU A 97 -2.86 -5.58 -16.96
N LEU A 98 -3.11 -4.39 -16.44
CA LEU A 98 -3.80 -3.35 -17.19
C LEU A 98 -2.97 -2.83 -18.37
N ILE A 99 -1.64 -2.72 -18.22
CA ILE A 99 -0.73 -2.42 -19.34
C ILE A 99 -0.95 -3.41 -20.48
N LYS A 100 -1.03 -4.72 -20.18
CA LYS A 100 -1.23 -5.75 -21.20
C LYS A 100 -2.60 -5.65 -21.86
N LEU A 101 -3.65 -5.35 -21.09
CA LEU A 101 -5.00 -5.14 -21.64
C LEU A 101 -5.04 -3.91 -22.56
N ARG A 102 -4.49 -2.77 -22.11
CA ARG A 102 -4.40 -1.55 -22.92
C ARG A 102 -3.66 -1.79 -24.24
N ASN A 103 -2.57 -2.56 -24.23
CA ASN A 103 -1.82 -2.85 -25.45
C ASN A 103 -2.61 -3.68 -26.48
N LEU A 104 -3.65 -4.41 -26.06
CA LEU A 104 -4.56 -5.10 -26.98
C LEU A 104 -5.56 -4.12 -27.62
N GLU A 105 -5.99 -3.10 -26.86
CA GLU A 105 -6.90 -2.05 -27.32
C GLU A 105 -6.18 -1.01 -28.20
N HIS A 106 -4.90 -0.76 -27.90
CA HIS A 106 -4.07 0.25 -28.56
C HIS A 106 -2.76 -0.36 -29.11
N PRO A 107 -2.82 -1.29 -30.08
CA PRO A 107 -1.64 -2.01 -30.57
C PRO A 107 -0.60 -1.10 -31.26
N SER A 108 -1.03 0.06 -31.79
CA SER A 108 -0.14 1.05 -32.41
C SER A 108 0.61 1.92 -31.40
N ASP A 109 0.23 1.88 -30.13
CA ASP A 109 0.79 2.73 -29.06
C ASP A 109 1.11 1.91 -27.80
N PRO A 110 2.01 0.90 -27.89
CA PRO A 110 2.23 -0.03 -26.80
C PRO A 110 3.02 0.60 -25.65
N ILE A 111 2.66 0.21 -24.43
CA ILE A 111 3.41 0.49 -23.21
C ILE A 111 4.13 -0.79 -22.77
N ARG A 112 5.44 -0.70 -22.53
CA ARG A 112 6.21 -1.81 -21.97
C ARG A 112 6.09 -1.81 -20.45
N GLY A 113 5.67 -2.94 -19.89
CA GLY A 113 5.62 -3.16 -18.44
C GLY A 113 6.61 -4.23 -18.00
N LEU A 114 7.34 -3.97 -16.91
CA LEU A 114 8.17 -4.96 -16.21
C LEU A 114 7.73 -5.03 -14.75
N LEU A 115 7.25 -6.20 -14.30
CA LEU A 115 6.83 -6.45 -12.94
C LEU A 115 7.98 -7.01 -12.09
N LEU A 116 8.38 -6.27 -11.07
CA LEU A 116 9.26 -6.73 -9.99
C LEU A 116 8.40 -7.04 -8.76
N ASP A 117 8.25 -8.31 -8.41
CA ASP A 117 7.38 -8.73 -7.30
C ASP A 117 8.02 -9.86 -6.47
N MET A 118 7.65 -9.93 -5.19
CA MET A 118 8.04 -11.00 -4.27
C MET A 118 7.15 -12.24 -4.46
N ASP A 119 5.96 -12.09 -5.03
CA ASP A 119 5.04 -13.19 -5.29
C ASP A 119 5.42 -13.93 -6.58
N PHE A 120 6.25 -14.98 -6.43
CA PHE A 120 6.72 -15.79 -7.55
C PHE A 120 5.59 -16.48 -8.34
N ARG A 121 4.37 -16.57 -7.79
CA ARG A 121 3.22 -17.17 -8.49
C ARG A 121 2.88 -16.43 -9.79
N TYR A 122 3.23 -15.15 -9.92
CA TYR A 122 3.06 -14.40 -11.17
C TYR A 122 3.98 -14.88 -12.30
N ALA A 123 5.10 -15.55 -12.00
CA ALA A 123 6.07 -16.01 -13.00
C ALA A 123 5.46 -16.98 -14.03
N GLN A 124 4.39 -17.69 -13.67
CA GLN A 124 3.70 -18.61 -14.59
C GLN A 124 2.86 -17.90 -15.66
N PHE A 125 2.54 -16.61 -15.47
CA PHE A 125 1.68 -15.82 -16.38
C PHE A 125 2.47 -14.84 -17.27
N TYR A 126 3.76 -14.65 -16.98
CA TYR A 126 4.55 -13.59 -17.59
C TYR A 126 5.84 -14.07 -18.27
N SER A 127 6.21 -13.31 -19.29
CA SER A 127 7.56 -12.98 -19.73
C SER A 127 8.69 -13.24 -18.73
N GLN A 128 9.82 -13.85 -19.13
CA GLN A 128 11.08 -13.49 -18.46
C GLN A 128 11.41 -12.01 -18.69
N GLU A 129 10.89 -11.39 -19.75
CA GLU A 129 11.05 -9.95 -20.02
C GLU A 129 9.98 -9.08 -19.34
N GLU A 130 8.95 -9.69 -18.76
CA GLU A 130 7.80 -8.99 -18.15
C GLU A 130 7.73 -9.18 -16.63
N PHE A 131 8.46 -10.14 -16.07
CA PHE A 131 8.47 -10.43 -14.64
C PHE A 131 9.87 -10.76 -14.12
N SER A 132 10.16 -10.35 -12.90
CA SER A 132 11.33 -10.81 -12.15
C SER A 132 10.98 -10.99 -10.68
N HIS A 133 11.37 -12.14 -10.12
CA HIS A 133 11.21 -12.40 -8.70
C HIS A 133 12.20 -11.51 -7.93
N TYR A 134 11.66 -10.57 -7.16
CA TYR A 134 12.41 -9.45 -6.60
C TYR A 134 11.94 -9.08 -5.20
N ASN A 135 12.89 -8.84 -4.30
CA ASN A 135 12.64 -8.32 -2.97
C ASN A 135 13.01 -6.82 -2.89
N MET A 136 11.98 -5.99 -2.75
CA MET A 136 12.11 -4.53 -2.69
C MET A 136 12.76 -3.99 -1.42
N PHE A 137 12.87 -4.76 -0.33
CA PHE A 137 13.51 -4.30 0.91
C PHE A 137 15.02 -4.33 0.88
N ASN A 138 15.62 -5.20 0.06
CA ASN A 138 17.05 -5.41 0.01
C ASN A 138 17.62 -5.40 -1.42
N HIS A 139 16.80 -5.04 -2.42
CA HIS A 139 17.19 -4.98 -3.83
C HIS A 139 17.75 -6.33 -4.34
N HIS A 140 17.17 -7.44 -3.88
CA HIS A 140 17.59 -8.79 -4.24
C HIS A 140 16.75 -9.36 -5.39
N PHE A 141 17.43 -9.93 -6.39
CA PHE A 141 16.83 -10.68 -7.48
C PHE A 141 17.12 -12.16 -7.28
N PHE A 142 16.07 -12.97 -7.19
CA PHE A 142 16.20 -14.39 -6.83
C PHE A 142 16.82 -15.23 -7.95
N ASP A 143 16.60 -14.85 -9.21
CA ASP A 143 17.17 -15.55 -10.39
C ASP A 143 18.56 -15.02 -10.79
N GLY A 144 19.28 -14.37 -9.86
CA GLY A 144 20.66 -13.95 -10.04
C GLY A 144 20.86 -12.73 -10.94
N GLN A 145 21.83 -12.78 -11.85
CA GLN A 145 22.29 -11.62 -12.63
C GLN A 145 21.44 -11.32 -13.87
N ALA A 146 20.79 -12.33 -14.46
CA ALA A 146 20.00 -12.14 -15.68
C ALA A 146 18.83 -11.14 -15.48
N PRO A 147 18.03 -11.20 -14.40
CA PRO A 147 17.02 -10.16 -14.11
C PRO A 147 17.60 -8.76 -13.91
N ARG A 148 18.81 -8.63 -13.37
CA ARG A 148 19.48 -7.32 -13.22
C ARG A 148 19.87 -6.73 -14.56
N ALA A 149 20.40 -7.55 -15.47
CA ALA A 149 20.70 -7.13 -16.83
C ALA A 149 19.41 -6.72 -17.57
N LEU A 150 18.34 -7.50 -17.42
CA LEU A 150 17.02 -7.15 -17.95
C LEU A 150 16.53 -5.80 -17.41
N LEU A 151 16.60 -5.57 -16.09
CA LEU A 151 16.22 -4.28 -15.51
C LEU A 151 17.06 -3.15 -16.11
N GLN A 152 18.37 -3.33 -16.26
CA GLN A 152 19.24 -2.32 -16.84
C GLN A 152 18.82 -1.98 -18.29
N THR A 153 18.57 -2.99 -19.12
CA THR A 153 18.06 -2.80 -20.49
C THR A 153 16.66 -2.18 -20.50
N PHE A 154 15.80 -2.53 -19.54
CA PHE A 154 14.48 -1.93 -19.39
C PHE A 154 14.56 -0.46 -18.97
N LEU A 155 15.61 -0.02 -18.27
CA LEU A 155 15.76 1.38 -17.86
C LEU A 155 16.39 2.27 -18.94
N THR A 156 17.09 1.72 -19.93
CA THR A 156 17.64 2.50 -21.05
C THR A 156 16.52 3.12 -21.88
N GLU A 157 16.47 4.45 -21.99
CA GLU A 157 15.47 5.12 -22.81
C GLU A 157 15.99 5.26 -24.24
N SER A 158 15.17 4.86 -25.22
CA SER A 158 15.51 4.96 -26.64
C SER A 158 14.23 5.19 -27.44
N GLY A 159 14.35 5.83 -28.61
CA GLY A 159 13.22 6.09 -29.50
C GLY A 159 12.10 6.95 -28.87
N GLY A 160 12.44 7.83 -27.91
CA GLY A 160 11.48 8.70 -27.22
C GLY A 160 10.67 8.04 -26.11
N GLY A 161 10.87 6.75 -25.83
CA GLY A 161 10.15 6.03 -24.78
C GLY A 161 10.69 6.30 -23.37
N LYS A 162 10.04 7.21 -22.64
CA LYS A 162 10.39 7.56 -21.25
C LYS A 162 10.00 6.47 -20.25
N ALA A 163 10.80 6.31 -19.21
CA ALA A 163 10.57 5.35 -18.13
C ALA A 163 10.05 6.01 -16.84
N VAL A 164 9.16 5.31 -16.15
CA VAL A 164 8.66 5.68 -14.82
C VAL A 164 8.57 4.43 -13.94
N MET A 165 8.93 4.58 -12.66
CA MET A 165 8.76 3.52 -11.67
C MET A 165 7.48 3.74 -10.88
N VAL A 166 6.65 2.71 -10.77
CA VAL A 166 5.42 2.72 -9.97
C VAL A 166 5.53 1.65 -8.89
N ALA A 167 5.69 2.10 -7.65
CA ALA A 167 5.94 1.23 -6.51
C ALA A 167 4.80 1.29 -5.49
N ASP A 168 4.34 0.11 -5.05
CA ASP A 168 3.38 -0.06 -3.96
C ASP A 168 3.91 -1.07 -2.92
N PRO A 169 4.83 -0.64 -2.06
CA PRO A 169 5.45 -1.52 -1.09
C PRO A 169 4.53 -1.80 0.11
N PRO A 170 4.74 -2.92 0.82
CA PRO A 170 3.93 -3.26 1.98
C PRO A 170 4.07 -2.21 3.09
N PHE A 171 2.93 -1.69 3.58
CA PHE A 171 2.87 -0.54 4.49
C PHE A 171 3.48 -0.76 5.89
N GLY A 172 3.61 -2.03 6.30
CA GLY A 172 4.31 -2.41 7.54
C GLY A 172 5.84 -2.34 7.41
N GLY A 173 6.34 -2.13 6.20
CA GLY A 173 7.76 -2.06 5.87
C GLY A 173 8.48 -0.86 6.47
N LEU A 174 9.81 -1.00 6.59
CA LEU A 174 10.68 0.11 6.93
C LEU A 174 10.87 1.02 5.70
N VAL A 175 10.50 2.29 5.83
CA VAL A 175 10.59 3.31 4.75
C VAL A 175 12.02 3.45 4.23
N LYS A 176 13.03 3.43 5.11
CA LYS A 176 14.44 3.67 4.74
C LYS A 176 15.03 2.58 3.81
N PRO A 177 14.88 1.27 4.11
CA PRO A 177 15.24 0.21 3.16
C PRO A 177 14.54 0.31 1.79
N LEU A 178 13.24 0.63 1.78
CA LEU A 178 12.50 0.82 0.52
C LEU A 178 13.08 1.98 -0.29
N ALA A 179 13.27 3.14 0.33
CA ALA A 179 13.89 4.29 -0.31
C ALA A 179 15.29 3.98 -0.85
N ASN A 180 16.10 3.20 -0.12
CA ASN A 180 17.42 2.78 -0.59
C ASN A 180 17.34 1.92 -1.86
N SER A 181 16.43 0.95 -1.91
CA SER A 181 16.20 0.12 -3.11
C SER A 181 15.72 0.97 -4.29
N PHE A 182 14.84 1.94 -4.05
CA PHE A 182 14.36 2.86 -5.08
C PHE A 182 15.49 3.77 -5.59
N SER A 183 16.36 4.27 -4.70
CA SER A 183 17.55 5.03 -5.08
C SER A 183 18.57 4.20 -5.86
N LEU A 184 18.68 2.90 -5.61
CA LEU A 184 19.49 1.97 -6.41
C LEU A 184 18.96 1.87 -7.85
N ILE A 185 17.64 1.70 -8.02
CA ILE A 185 16.99 1.68 -9.32
C ILE A 185 17.17 3.03 -10.05
N SER A 186 16.94 4.15 -9.37
CA SER A 186 17.16 5.50 -9.93
C SER A 186 18.61 5.69 -10.39
N ARG A 187 19.60 5.19 -9.63
CA ARG A 187 21.02 5.21 -10.06
C ARG A 187 21.27 4.35 -11.30
N MET A 188 20.66 3.17 -11.40
CA MET A 188 20.76 2.33 -12.60
C MET A 188 20.20 3.06 -13.82
N TRP A 189 19.04 3.71 -13.66
CA TRP A 189 18.41 4.50 -14.73
C TRP A 189 19.30 5.68 -15.15
N ARG A 190 19.86 6.45 -14.22
CA ARG A 190 20.78 7.56 -14.54
C ARG A 190 22.00 7.10 -15.34
N LYS A 191 22.62 6.00 -14.92
CA LYS A 191 23.75 5.39 -15.65
C LYS A 191 23.35 4.99 -17.06
N ALA A 192 22.15 4.46 -17.24
CA ALA A 192 21.63 4.07 -18.55
C ALA A 192 21.39 5.25 -19.50
N GLN A 193 21.25 6.48 -18.98
CA GLN A 193 21.11 7.70 -19.78
C GLN A 193 22.46 8.39 -20.09
N ASN A 194 23.61 7.74 -19.83
CA ASN A 194 24.97 8.32 -20.01
C ASN A 194 25.16 9.71 -19.40
N SER A 195 24.43 9.99 -18.31
CA SER A 195 24.32 11.33 -17.76
C SER A 195 24.98 11.38 -16.41
N ASP A 196 26.21 11.88 -16.40
CA ASP A 196 27.04 11.84 -15.19
C ASP A 196 26.88 13.08 -14.29
N ASN A 197 26.23 14.17 -14.73
CA ASN A 197 26.10 15.37 -13.88
C ASN A 197 24.94 16.31 -14.27
N GLY A 198 23.68 15.93 -14.00
CA GLY A 198 22.59 16.93 -13.97
C GLY A 198 21.16 16.48 -14.30
N ILE A 199 20.90 15.23 -14.70
CA ILE A 199 19.53 14.77 -14.93
C ILE A 199 18.79 14.57 -13.59
N PRO A 200 17.50 14.98 -13.48
CA PRO A 200 16.67 14.69 -12.31
C PRO A 200 16.61 13.20 -11.99
N ASP A 201 16.26 12.84 -10.75
CA ASP A 201 16.02 11.44 -10.39
C ASP A 201 15.01 10.79 -11.34
N MET A 202 15.13 9.46 -11.53
CA MET A 202 14.16 8.68 -12.30
C MET A 202 12.72 9.07 -11.91
N PRO A 203 11.83 9.35 -12.88
CA PRO A 203 10.43 9.60 -12.57
C PRO A 203 9.81 8.46 -11.76
N MET A 204 9.15 8.81 -10.67
CA MET A 204 8.69 7.85 -9.65
C MET A 204 7.28 8.17 -9.18
N ILE A 205 6.49 7.11 -9.00
CA ILE A 205 5.24 7.07 -8.27
C ILE A 205 5.45 6.10 -7.10
N TRP A 206 5.56 6.61 -5.88
CA TRP A 206 5.57 5.81 -4.66
C TRP A 206 4.22 5.94 -3.97
N ILE A 207 3.46 4.86 -3.97
CA ILE A 207 2.15 4.77 -3.34
C ILE A 207 2.33 4.36 -1.88
N PHE A 208 1.93 5.22 -0.95
CA PHE A 208 2.14 4.95 0.49
C PHE A 208 1.17 5.77 1.37
N PRO A 209 0.95 5.39 2.64
CA PRO A 209 0.06 6.14 3.51
C PRO A 209 0.58 7.55 3.85
N TYR A 210 -0.29 8.57 3.79
CA TYR A 210 0.10 9.99 3.94
C TYR A 210 0.83 10.30 5.26
N PHE A 211 0.59 9.53 6.31
CA PHE A 211 1.19 9.77 7.63
C PHE A 211 2.68 9.37 7.69
N PHE A 212 3.21 8.73 6.64
CA PHE A 212 4.64 8.46 6.47
C PHE A 212 5.40 9.55 5.71
N GLU A 213 4.72 10.58 5.20
CA GLU A 213 5.32 11.67 4.44
C GLU A 213 6.60 12.24 5.08
N PRO A 214 6.68 12.55 6.39
CA PRO A 214 7.93 13.07 6.96
C PRO A 214 9.12 12.12 6.79
N ARG A 215 8.90 10.80 6.89
CA ARG A 215 9.96 9.78 6.74
C ARG A 215 10.33 9.55 5.28
N ILE A 216 9.36 9.66 4.38
CA ILE A 216 9.59 9.58 2.93
C ILE A 216 10.45 10.76 2.50
N LEU A 217 10.07 11.98 2.89
CA LEU A 217 10.81 13.21 2.53
C LEU A 217 12.20 13.28 3.18
N GLU A 218 12.39 12.69 4.36
CA GLU A 218 13.72 12.51 4.96
C GLU A 218 14.64 11.65 4.09
N CYS A 219 14.08 10.65 3.39
CA CYS A 219 14.86 9.74 2.54
C CYS A 219 14.95 10.23 1.08
N LEU A 220 13.90 10.84 0.55
CA LEU A 220 13.74 11.31 -0.82
C LEU A 220 13.09 12.71 -0.83
N PRO A 221 13.88 13.79 -0.61
CA PRO A 221 13.35 15.14 -0.45
C PRO A 221 12.69 15.74 -1.70
N CYS A 222 12.97 15.19 -2.87
CA CYS A 222 12.41 15.66 -4.16
C CYS A 222 10.95 15.24 -4.38
N LEU A 223 10.39 14.37 -3.53
CA LEU A 223 9.02 13.90 -3.69
C LEU A 223 8.00 14.92 -3.14
N THR A 224 6.86 15.01 -3.82
CA THR A 224 5.68 15.73 -3.37
C THR A 224 4.50 14.76 -3.28
N MET A 225 3.63 14.97 -2.28
CA MET A 225 2.43 14.17 -2.09
C MET A 225 1.24 14.77 -2.87
N LEU A 226 0.64 13.98 -3.77
CA LEU A 226 -0.61 14.33 -4.44
C LEU A 226 -1.81 14.06 -3.53
N ASP A 227 -2.95 14.71 -3.80
CA ASP A 227 -4.17 14.52 -3.00
C ASP A 227 -5.03 13.32 -3.46
N TYR A 228 -4.62 12.64 -4.55
CA TYR A 228 -5.32 11.49 -5.10
C TYR A 228 -5.37 10.33 -4.09
N GLN A 229 -6.56 9.79 -3.87
CA GLN A 229 -6.85 8.76 -2.89
C GLN A 229 -6.80 7.40 -3.58
N VAL A 230 -5.69 6.68 -3.38
CA VAL A 230 -5.52 5.34 -3.95
C VAL A 230 -6.34 4.33 -3.14
N ASP A 231 -7.23 3.60 -3.81
CA ASP A 231 -8.12 2.61 -3.19
C ASP A 231 -7.71 1.17 -3.52
N TYR A 232 -8.04 0.26 -2.60
CA TYR A 232 -7.74 -1.16 -2.70
C TYR A 232 -8.99 -2.02 -2.50
N ASP A 233 -9.15 -3.08 -3.29
CA ASP A 233 -10.31 -3.99 -3.18
C ASP A 233 -10.29 -4.77 -1.86
N ASN A 234 -9.10 -5.28 -1.50
CA ASN A 234 -8.93 -6.27 -0.44
C ASN A 234 -8.39 -5.67 0.88
N HIS A 235 -8.37 -4.33 1.03
CA HIS A 235 -7.99 -3.71 2.31
C HIS A 235 -9.23 -3.22 3.10
N PRO A 236 -9.44 -3.65 4.36
CA PRO A 236 -10.66 -3.33 5.12
C PRO A 236 -10.81 -1.84 5.47
N LEU A 237 -9.71 -1.07 5.48
CA LEU A 237 -9.70 0.34 5.89
C LEU A 237 -9.26 1.33 4.79
N TYR A 238 -8.81 0.84 3.63
CA TYR A 238 -8.20 1.66 2.56
C TYR A 238 -9.04 1.58 1.28
N LYS A 239 -10.34 1.80 1.46
CA LYS A 239 -11.33 1.84 0.39
C LYS A 239 -12.39 2.87 0.72
N HIS A 240 -13.01 3.44 -0.30
CA HIS A 240 -14.26 4.17 -0.14
C HIS A 240 -15.37 3.20 0.31
N GLY A 241 -16.02 3.50 1.43
CA GLY A 241 -17.03 2.61 2.02
C GLY A 241 -18.03 3.32 2.91
N LYS A 242 -19.20 2.70 3.10
CA LYS A 242 -20.26 3.17 4.01
C LYS A 242 -19.95 2.93 5.48
N THR A 243 -19.01 2.02 5.78
CA THR A 243 -18.57 1.68 7.14
C THR A 243 -17.04 1.73 7.23
N GLY A 244 -16.52 2.40 8.28
CA GLY A 244 -15.07 2.63 8.47
C GLY A 244 -14.63 4.09 8.20
N ARG A 245 -13.36 4.28 7.79
CA ARG A 245 -12.88 5.60 7.30
C ARG A 245 -13.53 5.86 5.93
N LYS A 246 -14.15 7.01 5.74
CA LYS A 246 -14.79 7.39 4.45
C LYS A 246 -13.80 7.53 3.28
N HIS A 247 -12.51 7.66 3.58
CA HIS A 247 -11.44 7.97 2.63
C HIS A 247 -10.23 7.06 2.87
N SER A 248 -9.61 6.57 1.79
CA SER A 248 -8.32 5.88 1.87
C SER A 248 -7.25 6.82 2.42
N PRO A 249 -6.33 6.36 3.30
CA PRO A 249 -5.18 7.14 3.74
C PRO A 249 -3.96 7.00 2.80
N VAL A 250 -4.08 6.24 1.71
CA VAL A 250 -2.98 6.00 0.77
C VAL A 250 -2.96 7.11 -0.29
N ARG A 251 -1.77 7.66 -0.54
CA ARG A 251 -1.53 8.77 -1.48
C ARG A 251 -0.39 8.40 -2.43
N ILE A 252 -0.24 9.20 -3.47
CA ILE A 252 0.90 9.16 -4.39
C ILE A 252 1.95 10.15 -3.92
N PHE A 253 3.20 9.70 -3.81
CA PHE A 253 4.40 10.52 -3.67
C PHE A 253 5.19 10.47 -4.97
N THR A 254 5.54 11.62 -5.54
CA THR A 254 6.17 11.68 -6.86
C THR A 254 7.12 12.86 -7.00
N ASN A 255 8.15 12.70 -7.85
CA ASN A 255 9.01 13.79 -8.32
C ASN A 255 8.55 14.35 -9.68
N ILE A 256 7.45 13.85 -10.24
CA ILE A 256 6.77 14.42 -11.42
C ILE A 256 5.97 15.64 -10.96
N SER A 257 5.85 16.67 -11.81
CA SER A 257 5.18 17.91 -11.43
C SER A 257 3.72 17.66 -11.00
N PRO A 258 3.28 18.15 -9.83
CA PRO A 258 1.89 18.01 -9.40
C PRO A 258 0.85 18.66 -10.33
N THR A 259 1.26 19.62 -11.16
CA THR A 259 0.42 20.24 -12.20
C THR A 259 0.01 19.25 -13.29
N ASP A 260 0.86 18.25 -13.53
CA ASP A 260 0.73 17.31 -14.64
C ASP A 260 -0.26 16.19 -14.31
N PHE A 261 -0.69 16.09 -13.03
CA PHE A 261 -1.72 15.16 -12.59
C PHE A 261 -3.08 15.83 -12.54
N VAL A 262 -3.81 15.73 -13.65
CA VAL A 262 -5.23 16.10 -13.71
C VAL A 262 -6.04 15.07 -12.95
N LEU A 263 -6.52 15.43 -11.74
CA LEU A 263 -7.34 14.52 -10.94
C LEU A 263 -8.82 14.63 -11.33
N PRO A 264 -9.58 13.51 -11.35
CA PRO A 264 -10.94 13.44 -11.86
C PRO A 264 -11.92 14.31 -11.06
N GLU A 265 -12.57 15.26 -11.72
CA GLU A 265 -13.54 16.16 -11.08
C GLU A 265 -14.78 15.39 -10.60
N GLU A 266 -15.20 14.38 -11.38
CA GLU A 266 -16.29 13.46 -11.08
C GLU A 266 -16.07 12.66 -9.79
N GLU A 267 -14.82 12.48 -9.35
CA GLU A 267 -14.51 11.86 -8.06
C GLU A 267 -14.50 12.87 -6.91
N GLY A 268 -14.60 14.18 -7.17
CA GLY A 268 -14.60 15.24 -6.16
C GLY A 268 -13.27 15.98 -6.01
N TYR A 269 -12.45 16.01 -7.06
CA TYR A 269 -11.22 16.80 -7.09
C TYR A 269 -11.43 18.16 -7.79
N ARG A 270 -10.60 19.13 -7.45
CA ARG A 270 -10.58 20.46 -8.07
C ARG A 270 -9.16 20.98 -8.21
N PHE A 271 -8.90 21.84 -9.19
CA PHE A 271 -7.62 22.53 -9.29
C PHE A 271 -7.52 23.67 -8.26
N CYS A 272 -6.36 23.81 -7.60
CA CYS A 272 -6.01 24.97 -6.79
C CYS A 272 -4.99 25.82 -7.53
N SER A 273 -5.41 26.98 -8.05
CA SER A 273 -4.55 27.90 -8.79
C SER A 273 -3.40 28.49 -7.96
N VAL A 274 -3.58 28.64 -6.64
CA VAL A 274 -2.50 29.17 -5.78
C VAL A 274 -1.42 28.12 -5.56
N CYS A 275 -1.80 26.87 -5.28
CA CYS A 275 -0.85 25.78 -5.06
C CYS A 275 -0.39 25.08 -6.35
N GLN A 276 -0.97 25.43 -7.51
CA GLN A 276 -0.71 24.81 -8.81
C GLN A 276 -0.79 23.27 -8.76
N ARG A 277 -1.87 22.74 -8.15
CA ARG A 277 -2.11 21.30 -8.04
C ARG A 277 -3.58 20.98 -7.85
N PHE A 278 -3.98 19.77 -8.21
CA PHE A 278 -5.30 19.25 -7.90
C PHE A 278 -5.40 18.81 -6.43
N VAL A 279 -6.54 19.10 -5.82
CA VAL A 279 -6.83 18.85 -4.41
C VAL A 279 -8.26 18.33 -4.24
N TRP A 280 -8.50 17.60 -3.16
CA TRP A 280 -9.84 17.19 -2.76
C TRP A 280 -10.73 18.41 -2.52
N ILE A 281 -12.02 18.33 -2.87
CA ILE A 281 -12.95 19.46 -2.78
C ILE A 281 -13.05 20.09 -1.38
N LEU A 282 -12.92 19.28 -0.33
CA LEU A 282 -12.91 19.72 1.07
C LEU A 282 -11.52 20.13 1.59
N ASN A 283 -10.46 19.91 0.82
CA ASN A 283 -9.12 20.43 1.13
C ASN A 283 -9.07 21.91 0.74
N LYS A 284 -9.49 22.80 1.65
CA LYS A 284 -9.49 24.24 1.42
C LYS A 284 -8.08 24.82 1.52
N HIS A 285 -7.75 25.74 0.61
CA HIS A 285 -6.49 26.47 0.68
C HIS A 285 -6.49 27.34 1.94
N CYS A 286 -5.36 27.39 2.64
CA CYS A 286 -5.16 28.27 3.78
C CYS A 286 -4.23 29.42 3.39
N ASP A 287 -4.79 30.62 3.22
CA ASP A 287 -4.02 31.81 2.79
C ASP A 287 -2.87 32.15 3.76
N LYS A 288 -3.07 31.89 5.06
CA LYS A 288 -2.05 32.14 6.10
C LYS A 288 -0.86 31.20 6.02
N CYS A 289 -1.06 29.98 5.55
CA CYS A 289 0.02 28.99 5.39
C CYS A 289 0.46 28.85 3.93
N ASN A 290 -0.27 29.45 2.99
CA ASN A 290 -0.13 29.30 1.55
C ASN A 290 -0.08 27.84 1.06
N ILE A 291 -0.92 26.98 1.65
CA ILE A 291 -1.00 25.55 1.31
C ILE A 291 -2.45 25.05 1.34
N CYS A 292 -2.74 23.98 0.61
CA CYS A 292 -3.91 23.12 0.86
C CYS A 292 -3.51 22.04 1.86
N PRO A 293 -3.86 22.15 3.16
CA PRO A 293 -3.19 21.43 4.24
C PRO A 293 -3.83 20.08 4.58
N SER A 294 -5.07 19.82 4.14
CA SER A 294 -5.75 18.58 4.49
C SER A 294 -5.08 17.39 3.84
N LYS A 295 -4.91 16.32 4.61
CA LYS A 295 -4.37 15.03 4.16
C LYS A 295 -5.37 13.89 4.30
N ASP A 296 -6.49 14.13 5.00
CA ASP A 296 -7.45 13.10 5.39
C ASP A 296 -8.88 13.36 4.85
N GLY A 297 -8.99 14.24 3.85
CA GLY A 297 -10.26 14.52 3.15
C GLY A 297 -11.21 15.46 3.91
N ARG A 298 -10.84 15.91 5.12
CA ARG A 298 -11.65 16.85 5.92
C ARG A 298 -11.14 18.27 5.78
N GLU A 299 -11.98 19.26 6.04
CA GLU A 299 -11.52 20.63 6.15
C GLU A 299 -10.68 20.83 7.42
N TRP A 300 -9.41 21.23 7.24
CA TRP A 300 -8.50 21.54 8.34
C TRP A 300 -8.61 23.03 8.68
N LYS A 301 -8.30 23.37 9.94
CA LYS A 301 -8.35 24.74 10.43
C LYS A 301 -6.96 25.28 10.73
N HIS A 302 -6.74 26.57 10.48
CA HIS A 302 -5.51 27.25 10.87
C HIS A 302 -5.51 27.59 12.37
N CYS A 303 -4.43 27.26 13.06
CA CYS A 303 -4.18 27.73 14.43
C CYS A 303 -3.17 28.88 14.41
N SER A 304 -3.63 30.11 14.68
CA SER A 304 -2.77 31.30 14.67
C SER A 304 -1.63 31.20 15.70
N ALA A 305 -1.88 30.67 16.90
CA ALA A 305 -0.87 30.52 17.94
C ALA A 305 0.26 29.55 17.54
N CYS A 306 -0.08 28.44 16.87
CA CYS A 306 0.92 27.50 16.35
C CYS A 306 1.44 27.86 14.96
N ARG A 307 0.85 28.87 14.29
CA ARG A 307 1.10 29.26 12.89
C ARG A 307 1.07 28.08 11.92
N LYS A 308 0.14 27.14 12.12
CA LYS A 308 0.00 25.96 11.26
C LYS A 308 -1.44 25.47 11.17
N CYS A 309 -1.74 24.78 10.08
CA CYS A 309 -3.01 24.10 9.90
C CYS A 309 -3.02 22.77 10.67
N VAL A 310 -4.16 22.47 11.29
CA VAL A 310 -4.36 21.27 12.10
C VAL A 310 -5.72 20.63 11.79
N LYS A 311 -5.84 19.34 12.12
CA LYS A 311 -7.09 18.60 11.99
C LYS A 311 -8.22 19.31 12.74
N PRO A 312 -9.47 19.24 12.24
CA PRO A 312 -10.61 19.94 12.86
C PRO A 312 -10.85 19.51 14.31
N SER A 313 -10.56 18.24 14.65
CA SER A 313 -10.68 17.69 16.00
C SER A 313 -9.61 18.16 16.99
N TRP A 314 -8.54 18.83 16.54
CA TRP A 314 -7.47 19.30 17.41
C TRP A 314 -7.81 20.69 17.99
N ARG A 315 -7.35 20.99 19.20
CA ARG A 315 -7.48 22.29 19.86
C ARG A 315 -6.11 22.75 20.35
N HIS A 316 -5.87 24.06 20.36
CA HIS A 316 -4.65 24.63 20.93
C HIS A 316 -4.70 24.57 22.44
N CYS A 317 -3.77 23.85 23.06
CA CYS A 317 -3.60 23.82 24.49
C CYS A 317 -2.67 24.97 24.92
N ARG A 318 -3.19 25.94 25.67
CA ARG A 318 -2.39 27.08 26.14
C ARG A 318 -1.25 26.65 27.06
N ALA A 319 -1.52 25.72 27.97
CA ALA A 319 -0.52 25.22 28.92
C ALA A 319 0.63 24.46 28.24
N CYS A 320 0.35 23.71 27.15
CA CYS A 320 1.40 23.00 26.40
C CYS A 320 1.96 23.80 25.20
N GLY A 321 1.40 24.98 24.89
CA GLY A 321 1.81 25.76 23.71
C GLY A 321 1.63 25.07 22.35
N ARG A 322 0.83 24.00 22.27
CA ARG A 322 0.68 23.18 21.04
C ARG A 322 -0.74 22.72 20.79
N CYS A 323 -1.07 22.51 19.52
CA CYS A 323 -2.31 21.82 19.16
C CYS A 323 -2.21 20.32 19.47
N ALA A 324 -3.27 19.79 20.07
CA ALA A 324 -3.42 18.37 20.39
C ALA A 324 -4.92 17.98 20.38
N LEU A 325 -5.22 16.69 20.57
CA LEU A 325 -6.59 16.26 20.86
C LEU A 325 -7.05 16.81 22.22
N PRO A 326 -8.35 17.05 22.44
CA PRO A 326 -8.86 17.58 23.71
C PRO A 326 -8.38 16.78 24.92
N ASP A 327 -8.45 15.45 24.85
CA ASP A 327 -8.10 14.54 25.97
C ASP A 327 -6.61 14.17 26.03
N HIS A 328 -5.73 15.03 25.50
CA HIS A 328 -4.28 14.80 25.59
C HIS A 328 -3.76 15.00 27.02
N PRO A 329 -2.71 14.27 27.44
CA PRO A 329 -2.09 14.48 28.75
C PRO A 329 -1.35 15.82 28.75
N CYS A 330 -1.94 16.83 29.39
CA CYS A 330 -1.38 18.17 29.56
C CYS A 330 -0.35 18.18 30.70
N GLY A 331 0.76 18.91 30.55
CA GLY A 331 1.78 19.05 31.60
C GLY A 331 2.64 17.80 31.87
N ALA A 332 2.28 16.64 31.30
CA ALA A 332 3.23 15.53 31.15
C ALA A 332 4.31 16.01 30.18
N ALA A 333 5.52 16.23 30.69
CA ALA A 333 6.69 16.68 29.93
C ALA A 333 6.72 16.02 28.53
N GLU A 334 7.06 16.81 27.52
CA GLU A 334 7.30 16.31 26.17
C GLU A 334 8.23 15.08 26.21
N GLY A 335 7.61 13.91 26.07
CA GLY A 335 8.27 12.62 26.26
C GLY A 335 8.49 12.27 27.74
N ARG A 336 8.06 11.07 28.13
CA ARG A 336 8.88 10.30 29.07
C ARG A 336 10.24 10.10 28.39
N ARG A 337 11.14 11.07 28.50
CA ARG A 337 12.57 10.87 28.25
C ARG A 337 13.02 9.94 29.35
N GLY A 338 12.92 8.64 29.08
CA GLY A 338 13.36 7.63 30.02
C GLY A 338 13.21 6.21 29.51
N CYS A 339 14.01 5.29 30.04
CA CYS A 339 13.95 3.88 29.70
C CYS A 339 12.66 3.28 30.26
N PHE A 340 11.81 2.77 29.38
CA PHE A 340 10.58 2.07 29.77
C PHE A 340 10.83 0.77 30.55
N SER A 341 12.07 0.23 30.53
CA SER A 341 12.44 -0.97 31.28
C SER A 341 12.86 -0.69 32.72
N CYS A 342 13.59 0.39 32.99
CA CYS A 342 14.10 0.71 34.34
C CYS A 342 13.56 2.03 34.93
N GLY A 343 12.79 2.80 34.18
CA GLY A 343 12.22 4.08 34.61
C GLY A 343 13.20 5.26 34.64
N SER A 344 14.50 5.04 34.42
CA SER A 344 15.52 6.10 34.41
C SER A 344 15.25 7.14 33.32
N LEU A 345 15.41 8.42 33.64
CA LEU A 345 15.20 9.54 32.70
C LEU A 345 16.44 9.89 31.86
N GLU A 346 17.59 9.29 32.16
CA GLU A 346 18.89 9.66 31.58
C GLU A 346 19.19 9.01 30.23
N HIS A 347 18.45 7.95 29.88
CA HIS A 347 18.66 7.23 28.62
C HIS A 347 17.35 6.72 28.02
N LYS A 348 17.36 6.42 26.72
CA LYS A 348 16.23 5.78 26.02
C LYS A 348 16.32 4.26 26.16
N HIS A 349 15.19 3.56 26.02
CA HIS A 349 15.10 2.09 26.11
C HIS A 349 16.20 1.30 25.37
N ARG A 350 16.69 1.80 24.23
CA ARG A 350 17.72 1.13 23.44
C ARG A 350 19.11 1.13 24.08
N ALA A 351 19.39 2.07 24.97
CA ALA A 351 20.66 2.23 25.68
C ALA A 351 20.54 1.84 27.17
N CYS A 352 19.55 1.01 27.50
CA CYS A 352 19.24 0.64 28.87
C CYS A 352 20.17 -0.49 29.34
N PRO A 353 20.98 -0.30 30.41
CA PRO A 353 21.93 -1.31 30.89
C PRO A 353 21.26 -2.55 31.49
N HIS A 354 19.95 -2.48 31.79
CA HIS A 354 19.15 -3.57 32.36
C HIS A 354 18.31 -4.33 31.32
N LYS A 355 18.69 -4.29 30.03
CA LYS A 355 17.86 -4.80 28.92
C LYS A 355 17.54 -6.30 29.03
N ASP A 356 18.40 -7.07 29.72
CA ASP A 356 18.34 -8.53 29.79
C ASP A 356 18.05 -9.08 31.21
N SER A 357 17.58 -8.25 32.15
CA SER A 357 17.21 -8.74 33.49
C SER A 357 15.83 -9.42 33.48
N PRO A 358 15.69 -10.65 34.01
CA PRO A 358 14.39 -11.29 34.16
C PRO A 358 13.50 -10.46 35.09
N ARG A 359 12.24 -10.24 34.69
CA ARG A 359 11.26 -9.50 35.49
C ARG A 359 11.08 -10.17 36.85
N LEU A 360 11.50 -9.53 37.93
CA LEU A 360 10.99 -9.83 39.27
C LEU A 360 9.55 -9.31 39.33
N HIS A 361 8.59 -10.22 39.34
CA HIS A 361 7.21 -9.91 39.72
C HIS A 361 7.22 -9.44 41.17
N SER A 362 7.02 -8.14 41.40
CA SER A 362 6.67 -7.64 42.73
C SER A 362 5.15 -7.56 42.84
N ASP A 363 4.60 -8.50 43.60
CA ASP A 363 3.26 -8.42 44.17
C ASP A 363 3.19 -7.22 45.11
N ALA A 364 2.59 -6.12 44.66
CA ALA A 364 2.21 -5.00 45.50
C ALA A 364 0.69 -4.86 45.52
N LYS A 365 0.07 -5.49 46.53
CA LYS A 365 -1.30 -5.27 46.98
C LYS A 365 -1.55 -3.77 47.15
N ARG A 366 -2.55 -3.23 46.44
CA ARG A 366 -3.14 -1.92 46.75
C ARG A 366 -4.38 -2.14 47.60
N SER A 367 -4.26 -1.82 48.88
CA SER A 367 -5.35 -1.63 49.83
C SER A 367 -6.26 -0.50 49.34
N VAL A 368 -7.55 -0.79 49.18
CA VAL A 368 -8.61 0.21 48.99
C VAL A 368 -9.42 0.25 50.28
N GLY A 369 -9.39 1.41 50.94
CA GLY A 369 -10.16 1.70 52.14
C GLY A 369 -11.66 1.89 51.84
N ASN A 370 -12.46 1.49 52.83
CA ASN A 370 -13.92 1.56 52.93
C ASN A 370 -14.54 2.92 52.58
N ILE A 371 -15.59 2.91 51.76
CA ILE A 371 -16.76 3.82 51.88
C ILE A 371 -18.04 3.00 51.65
N SER A 372 -19.05 3.27 52.50
CA SER A 372 -20.23 2.44 52.79
C SER A 372 -21.49 2.72 51.93
N ARG A 373 -22.22 1.64 51.59
CA ARG A 373 -23.70 1.44 51.35
C ARG A 373 -24.39 2.11 50.12
N PRO A 374 -25.60 1.65 49.67
CA PRO A 374 -26.55 0.64 50.22
C PRO A 374 -27.00 -0.48 49.22
N PRO A 375 -27.87 -1.45 49.63
CA PRO A 375 -28.02 -2.75 48.98
C PRO A 375 -29.23 -2.85 48.02
N SER A 376 -29.16 -3.74 47.03
CA SER A 376 -30.36 -4.30 46.39
C SER A 376 -30.26 -5.80 46.16
N LEU A 377 -31.42 -6.42 46.35
CA LEU A 377 -31.76 -7.81 46.58
C LEU A 377 -31.37 -8.79 45.43
N LYS A 378 -30.96 -10.00 45.81
CA LYS A 378 -30.99 -11.21 44.94
C LYS A 378 -32.43 -11.73 44.80
N PRO A 379 -32.72 -12.49 43.74
CA PRO A 379 -32.93 -13.96 43.93
C PRO A 379 -32.14 -14.79 42.88
N GLN A 380 -31.35 -15.80 43.28
CA GLN A 380 -31.70 -17.25 43.42
C GLN A 380 -32.13 -17.93 42.10
N THR A 381 -31.24 -18.72 41.45
CA THR A 381 -31.22 -20.22 41.36
C THR A 381 -32.45 -20.83 40.68
N LYS A 382 -32.41 -21.71 39.67
CA LYS A 382 -31.81 -23.07 39.52
C LYS A 382 -32.20 -23.55 38.09
N ALA A 383 -31.33 -24.12 37.27
CA ALA A 383 -31.01 -25.56 37.11
C ALA A 383 -31.65 -26.26 35.88
N LYS A 384 -30.75 -26.77 35.02
CA LYS A 384 -30.70 -28.05 34.26
C LYS A 384 -31.86 -28.57 33.38
N SER A 385 -31.38 -29.31 32.36
CA SER A 385 -32.00 -30.35 31.50
C SER A 385 -32.56 -29.82 30.16
N GLY A 386 -32.34 -30.43 28.99
CA GLY A 386 -31.70 -31.70 28.61
C GLY A 386 -32.44 -32.27 27.39
N ALA A 387 -31.70 -32.65 26.32
CA ALA A 387 -32.15 -33.44 25.15
C ALA A 387 -33.24 -32.81 24.27
N ALA A 388 -33.51 -33.19 23.02
CA ALA A 388 -32.81 -33.79 21.88
C ALA A 388 -33.83 -33.72 20.70
N HIS A 389 -33.35 -33.95 19.48
CA HIS A 389 -34.11 -34.31 18.27
C HIS A 389 -34.83 -33.24 17.40
N THR A 390 -34.20 -32.99 16.25
CA THR A 390 -34.68 -33.26 14.88
C THR A 390 -36.17 -33.07 14.56
N VAL A 391 -36.52 -32.29 13.53
CA VAL A 391 -37.15 -32.73 12.27
C VAL A 391 -37.52 -31.54 11.36
N GLN A 392 -36.98 -31.63 10.14
CA GLN A 392 -37.44 -31.19 8.82
C GLN A 392 -38.83 -30.52 8.61
N LYS A 393 -38.79 -29.65 7.58
CA LYS A 393 -39.68 -29.52 6.38
C LYS A 393 -40.71 -28.37 6.28
N ARG A 394 -40.45 -27.58 5.23
CA ARG A 394 -41.34 -27.17 4.11
C ARG A 394 -42.35 -26.02 4.27
N LYS A 395 -42.07 -24.98 3.46
CA LYS A 395 -42.84 -24.43 2.30
C LYS A 395 -44.22 -23.77 2.52
N LYS A 396 -44.39 -22.68 1.74
CA LYS A 396 -45.59 -21.89 1.38
C LYS A 396 -45.96 -20.83 2.43
N ARG A 397 -46.22 -19.57 2.08
CA ARG A 397 -46.65 -18.95 0.81
C ARG A 397 -45.70 -17.86 0.35
#